data_AF-A0A2E1Z6S5-F1
#
_entry.id   AF-A0A2E1Z6S5-F1
#
_cell.length_a   1.000
_cell.length_b   1.000
_cell.length_c   1.000
_cell.angle_alpha   90.00
_cell.angle_beta   90.00
_cell.angle_gamma   90.00
#
_symmetry.space_group_name_H-M   'P 1'
#
loop_
_entity.id
_entity.type
_entity.pdbx_description
1 polymer ?
#
loop_
_entity_poly.entity_id
_entity_poly.type
_entity_poly.pdbx_seq_one_letter_code
_entity_poly.pdbx_strand_id
1 'polypeptide(L)'
;VTATFLSETAINAASSDNNENEQPPEDDDLKNILFEIGPNNEIILNGNPRPVIPTQVRANIDQLKAENPAASVIIQPNYDSDVSTMVMIMDAARQAGMVNISIVEPN
;
A
#
# COMPACT_ATOMS: atom_id res chain seq x y z
N VAL A 1 39.73 -7.96 -28.19
CA VAL A 1 38.53 -7.09 -28.18
C VAL A 1 37.71 -7.40 -29.42
N THR A 2 36.48 -7.91 -29.27
CA THR A 2 35.38 -7.90 -30.26
C THR A 2 34.12 -8.44 -29.57
N ALA A 3 33.02 -7.70 -29.63
CA ALA A 3 31.75 -7.98 -28.96
C ALA A 3 30.80 -8.83 -29.83
N THR A 4 29.91 -9.59 -29.19
CA THR A 4 28.54 -9.84 -29.66
C THR A 4 27.68 -10.26 -28.48
N PHE A 5 26.61 -9.51 -28.25
CA PHE A 5 25.53 -9.86 -27.35
C PHE A 5 24.52 -10.70 -28.12
N LEU A 6 24.00 -11.76 -27.50
CA LEU A 6 22.74 -12.37 -27.90
C LEU A 6 21.91 -12.60 -26.64
N SER A 7 20.85 -11.82 -26.50
CA SER A 7 19.82 -11.98 -25.48
C SER A 7 18.81 -13.01 -25.98
N GLU A 8 18.62 -14.09 -25.24
CA GLU A 8 17.49 -15.00 -25.43
C GLU A 8 16.66 -14.98 -24.15
N THR A 9 15.50 -14.33 -24.22
CA THR A 9 14.43 -14.46 -23.23
C THR A 9 13.87 -15.87 -23.35
N ALA A 10 14.10 -16.69 -22.33
CA ALA A 10 13.30 -17.88 -22.08
C ALA A 10 12.81 -17.79 -20.63
N ILE A 11 11.70 -17.09 -20.42
CA ILE A 11 10.94 -17.18 -19.17
C ILE A 11 10.28 -18.55 -19.19
N ASN A 12 10.99 -19.56 -18.68
CA ASN A 12 10.39 -20.84 -18.29
C ASN A 12 9.64 -20.60 -16.98
N ALA A 13 8.37 -20.26 -17.08
CA ALA A 13 7.46 -20.29 -15.94
C ALA A 13 7.15 -21.75 -15.60
N ALA A 14 8.04 -22.38 -14.84
CA ALA A 14 7.73 -23.62 -14.16
C ALA A 14 6.69 -23.30 -13.07
N SER A 15 5.44 -23.74 -13.27
CA SER A 15 4.44 -23.77 -12.21
C SER A 15 4.98 -24.61 -11.05
N SER A 16 5.18 -23.99 -9.90
CA SER A 16 5.49 -24.68 -8.65
C SER A 16 4.64 -24.10 -7.53
N ASP A 17 3.50 -24.74 -7.35
CA ASP A 17 3.00 -25.27 -6.08
C ASP A 17 3.58 -24.68 -4.76
N ASN A 18 2.66 -24.15 -3.94
CA ASN A 18 2.70 -24.08 -2.47
C ASN A 18 3.81 -23.26 -1.77
N ASN A 19 3.58 -21.96 -1.58
CA ASN A 19 3.60 -21.22 -0.30
C ASN A 19 3.61 -19.73 -0.64
N GLU A 20 2.45 -19.06 -0.57
CA GLU A 20 2.34 -17.62 -0.80
C GLU A 20 2.92 -16.84 0.39
N ASN A 21 4.23 -16.91 0.54
CA ASN A 21 5.03 -16.09 1.44
C ASN A 21 6.17 -15.45 0.64
N GLU A 22 5.83 -14.96 -0.55
CA GLU A 22 6.70 -14.13 -1.37
C GLU A 22 6.52 -12.69 -0.89
N GLN A 23 7.30 -12.31 0.13
CA GLN A 23 7.55 -10.90 0.43
C GLN A 23 7.89 -10.22 -0.90
N PRO A 24 7.08 -9.24 -1.37
CA PRO A 24 7.40 -8.53 -2.59
C PRO A 24 8.80 -7.93 -2.46
N PRO A 25 9.57 -7.87 -3.56
CA PRO A 25 10.94 -7.37 -3.54
C PRO A 25 11.00 -6.01 -2.85
N GLU A 26 12.08 -5.76 -2.10
CA GLU A 26 12.32 -4.47 -1.46
C GLU A 26 12.59 -3.41 -2.53
N ASP A 27 11.51 -2.86 -3.10
CA ASP A 27 11.54 -1.59 -3.80
C ASP A 27 11.76 -0.51 -2.74
N ASP A 28 13.02 -0.09 -2.60
CA ASP A 28 13.45 1.10 -1.87
C ASP A 28 13.00 2.39 -2.59
N ASP A 29 12.25 2.26 -3.69
CA ASP A 29 11.74 3.34 -4.51
C ASP A 29 10.31 3.72 -4.10
N LEU A 30 10.21 4.69 -3.19
CA LEU A 30 9.02 5.53 -2.98
C LEU A 30 7.72 4.75 -2.72
N LYS A 31 7.67 4.00 -1.61
CA LYS A 31 6.44 3.30 -1.19
C LYS A 31 5.27 4.27 -1.00
N ASN A 32 4.12 3.91 -1.57
CA ASN A 32 2.84 4.59 -1.33
C ASN A 32 2.33 4.32 0.09
N ILE A 33 1.46 5.19 0.58
CA ILE A 33 0.81 5.04 1.89
C ILE A 33 -0.40 4.13 1.70
N LEU A 34 -0.33 2.88 2.14
CA LEU A 34 -1.43 1.92 2.08
C LEU A 34 -2.19 1.89 3.40
N PHE A 35 -3.49 2.17 3.34
CA PHE A 35 -4.43 1.93 4.42
C PHE A 35 -5.34 0.77 4.07
N GLU A 36 -5.26 -0.30 4.84
CA GLU A 36 -6.20 -1.42 4.76
C GLU A 36 -7.21 -1.29 5.89
N ILE A 37 -8.49 -1.50 5.60
CA ILE A 37 -9.55 -1.49 6.61
C ILE A 37 -10.06 -2.92 6.73
N GLY A 38 -9.91 -3.50 7.90
CA GLY A 38 -10.40 -4.85 8.15
C GLY A 38 -11.91 -4.89 8.43
N PRO A 39 -12.50 -6.09 8.54
CA PRO A 39 -13.93 -6.29 8.73
C PRO A 39 -14.48 -5.70 10.04
N ASN A 40 -13.65 -5.48 11.07
CA ASN A 40 -14.08 -4.83 12.31
C ASN A 40 -13.68 -3.36 12.39
N ASN A 41 -13.44 -2.72 11.23
CA ASN A 41 -12.95 -1.34 11.14
C ASN A 41 -11.55 -1.12 11.72
N GLU A 42 -10.74 -2.17 11.90
CA GLU A 42 -9.32 -1.99 12.19
C GLU A 42 -8.62 -1.31 11.00
N ILE A 43 -7.80 -0.31 11.28
CA ILE A 43 -7.05 0.42 10.26
C ILE A 43 -5.62 -0.10 10.29
N ILE A 44 -5.20 -0.80 9.26
CA ILE A 44 -3.85 -1.31 9.09
C ILE A 44 -3.09 -0.36 8.16
N LEU A 45 -1.86 0.00 8.55
CA LEU A 45 -0.99 0.88 7.78
C LEU A 45 0.17 0.07 7.22
N ASN A 46 0.34 0.08 5.90
CA ASN A 46 1.43 -0.59 5.18
C ASN A 46 1.62 -2.07 5.58
N GLY A 47 0.52 -2.82 5.72
CA GLY A 47 0.57 -4.24 6.12
C GLY A 47 1.09 -4.49 7.55
N ASN A 48 1.19 -3.47 8.40
CA ASN A 48 1.70 -3.62 9.76
C ASN A 48 0.68 -4.37 10.64
N PRO A 49 1.06 -5.42 11.39
CA PRO A 49 0.14 -6.17 12.24
C PRO A 49 -0.49 -5.34 13.38
N ARG A 50 -0.04 -4.10 13.61
CA ARG A 50 -0.61 -3.20 14.62
C ARG A 50 -1.61 -2.23 14.00
N PRO A 51 -2.88 -2.29 14.41
CA PRO A 51 -3.86 -1.30 14.00
C PRO A 51 -3.50 0.11 14.46
N VAL A 52 -3.73 1.07 13.58
CA VAL A 52 -3.67 2.49 13.83
C VAL A 52 -5.02 2.96 14.37
N ILE A 53 -5.00 3.79 15.40
CA ILE A 53 -6.24 4.40 15.90
C ILE A 53 -6.65 5.59 15.01
N PRO A 54 -7.96 5.88 14.87
CA PRO A 54 -8.46 6.96 14.00
C PRO A 54 -7.78 8.32 14.19
N THR A 55 -7.47 8.71 15.42
CA THR A 55 -6.83 9.99 15.73
C THR A 55 -5.36 10.07 15.29
N GLN A 56 -4.70 8.94 15.08
CA GLN A 56 -3.30 8.86 14.65
C GLN A 56 -3.14 8.81 13.13
N VAL A 57 -4.21 8.53 12.38
CA VAL A 57 -4.16 8.42 10.91
C VAL A 57 -3.49 9.65 10.28
N ARG A 58 -3.94 10.86 10.65
CA ARG A 58 -3.37 12.09 10.10
C ARG A 58 -1.88 12.25 10.43
N ALA A 59 -1.49 12.02 11.68
CA ALA A 59 -0.09 12.14 12.10
C ALA A 59 0.82 11.18 11.33
N ASN A 60 0.35 9.95 11.10
CA ASN A 60 1.07 8.96 10.30
C ASN A 60 1.17 9.38 8.83
N ILE A 61 0.11 9.96 8.25
CA ILE A 61 0.16 10.48 6.87
C ILE A 61 1.16 11.62 6.76
N ASP A 62 1.14 12.58 7.69
CA ASP A 62 2.08 13.71 7.69
C ASP A 62 3.53 13.23 7.81
N GLN A 63 3.80 12.24 8.66
CA GLN A 63 5.13 11.63 8.79
C GLN A 63 5.56 10.93 7.49
N LEU A 64 4.73 10.04 6.96
CA LEU A 64 5.05 9.28 5.74
C LEU A 64 5.17 10.19 4.51
N LYS A 65 4.41 11.29 4.46
CA LYS A 65 4.54 12.33 3.45
C LYS A 65 5.85 13.10 3.60
N ALA A 66 6.31 13.37 4.83
CA ALA A 66 7.59 14.02 5.04
C ALA A 66 8.77 13.12 4.64
N GLU A 67 8.63 11.82 4.83
CA GLU A 67 9.59 10.80 4.37
C GLU A 67 9.55 10.64 2.84
N ASN A 68 8.35 10.62 2.24
CA ASN A 68 8.13 10.52 0.81
C ASN A 68 7.07 11.53 0.33
N PRO A 69 7.46 12.75 -0.10
CA PRO A 69 6.52 13.77 -0.57
C PRO A 69 5.79 13.40 -1.86
N ALA A 70 6.32 12.43 -2.63
CA ALA A 70 5.71 11.92 -3.86
C ALA A 70 4.74 10.76 -3.60
N ALA A 71 4.63 10.28 -2.35
CA ALA A 71 3.73 9.20 -2.00
C ALA A 71 2.27 9.54 -2.34
N SER A 72 1.54 8.54 -2.81
CA SER A 72 0.08 8.60 -2.93
C SER A 72 -0.57 7.80 -1.80
N VAL A 73 -1.80 8.14 -1.44
CA VAL A 73 -2.59 7.38 -0.46
C VAL A 73 -3.44 6.35 -1.20
N ILE A 74 -3.34 5.09 -0.81
CA ILE A 74 -4.13 3.98 -1.31
C ILE A 74 -5.00 3.49 -0.15
N ILE A 75 -6.30 3.36 -0.36
CA ILE A 75 -7.25 2.88 0.64
C ILE A 75 -7.88 1.60 0.12
N GLN A 76 -7.71 0.51 0.88
CA GLN A 76 -8.26 -0.79 0.61
C GLN A 76 -9.27 -1.14 1.71
N PRO A 77 -10.57 -0.92 1.47
CA PRO A 77 -11.60 -1.30 2.44
C PRO A 77 -11.79 -2.82 2.48
N ASN A 78 -12.49 -3.34 3.49
CA ASN A 78 -13.07 -4.68 3.46
C ASN A 78 -14.58 -4.57 3.19
N TYR A 79 -15.19 -5.60 2.61
CA TYR A 79 -16.63 -5.61 2.31
C TYR A 79 -17.53 -5.39 3.53
N ASP A 80 -17.11 -5.87 4.71
CA ASP A 80 -17.85 -5.75 5.96
C ASP A 80 -17.48 -4.48 6.75
N SER A 81 -16.54 -3.68 6.25
CA SER A 81 -16.11 -2.44 6.92
C SER A 81 -17.11 -1.29 6.72
N ASP A 82 -17.15 -0.39 7.70
CA ASP A 82 -17.98 0.80 7.63
C ASP A 82 -17.40 1.83 6.67
N VAL A 83 -18.25 2.34 5.78
CA VAL A 83 -17.93 3.47 4.89
C VAL A 83 -17.45 4.70 5.69
N SER A 84 -17.93 4.88 6.93
CA SER A 84 -17.50 5.94 7.84
C SER A 84 -15.99 5.93 8.09
N THR A 85 -15.42 4.73 8.30
CA THR A 85 -13.97 4.55 8.54
C THR A 85 -13.16 4.95 7.31
N MET A 86 -13.61 4.53 6.13
CA MET A 86 -12.98 4.91 4.86
C MET A 86 -13.03 6.43 4.65
N VAL A 87 -14.18 7.06 4.84
CA VAL A 87 -14.35 8.51 4.68
C VAL A 87 -13.47 9.27 5.67
N MET A 88 -13.32 8.79 6.90
CA MET A 88 -12.43 9.39 7.90
C MET A 88 -10.97 9.38 7.44
N ILE A 89 -10.49 8.27 6.87
CA ILE A 89 -9.12 8.18 6.32
C ILE A 89 -8.97 9.13 5.12
N MET A 90 -9.96 9.18 4.23
CA MET A 90 -9.95 10.10 3.08
C MET A 90 -9.89 11.58 3.52
N ASP A 91 -10.67 11.95 4.53
CA ASP A 91 -10.68 13.31 5.06
C ASP A 91 -9.34 13.65 5.72
N ALA A 92 -8.79 12.74 6.53
CA ALA A 92 -7.46 12.89 7.14
C ALA A 92 -6.36 13.07 6.06
N ALA A 93 -6.40 12.28 4.98
CA ALA A 93 -5.49 12.41 3.85
C ALA A 93 -5.61 13.78 3.16
N ARG A 94 -6.84 14.26 2.94
CA ARG A 94 -7.08 15.60 2.36
C ARG A 94 -6.60 16.72 3.28
N GLN A 95 -6.81 16.60 4.59
CA GLN A 95 -6.33 17.57 5.58
C GLN A 95 -4.79 17.61 5.64
N ALA A 96 -4.13 16.46 5.42
CA ALA A 96 -2.67 16.37 5.27
C ALA A 96 -2.17 16.91 3.90
N GLY A 97 -3.08 17.39 3.04
CA GLY A 97 -2.75 17.93 1.73
C GLY A 97 -2.27 16.86 0.74
N MET A 98 -2.74 15.62 0.89
CA MET A 98 -2.54 14.57 -0.11
C MET A 98 -3.55 14.77 -1.24
N VAL A 99 -3.03 14.91 -2.46
CA VAL A 99 -3.87 15.14 -3.66
C VAL A 99 -4.24 13.82 -4.33
N ASN A 100 -3.30 12.87 -4.34
CA ASN A 100 -3.47 11.57 -4.97
C ASN A 100 -3.99 10.57 -3.92
N ILE A 101 -5.29 10.31 -3.97
CA ILE A 101 -5.97 9.33 -3.12
C ILE A 101 -6.65 8.34 -4.05
N SER A 102 -6.26 7.07 -3.97
CA SER A 102 -6.85 5.97 -4.74
C SER A 102 -7.58 5.02 -3.81
N ILE A 103 -8.72 4.51 -4.26
CA ILE A 103 -9.46 3.46 -3.58
C ILE A 103 -9.37 2.23 -4.46
N VAL A 104 -8.96 1.11 -3.87
CA VAL A 104 -8.82 -0.16 -4.58
C VAL A 104 -9.93 -1.12 -4.19
N GLU A 105 -10.00 -2.24 -4.90
CA GLU A 105 -10.97 -3.28 -4.61
C GLU A 105 -10.77 -3.82 -3.20
N PRO A 106 -11.88 -4.09 -2.49
CA PRO A 106 -11.81 -4.61 -1.15
C PRO A 106 -11.21 -6.02 -1.09
N ASN A 107 -10.48 -6.29 0.00
CA ASN A 107 -9.95 -7.62 0.34
C ASN A 107 -11.01 -8.43 1.08
#